data_AF-A0A957JBM2-F1
#
_entry.id   AF-A0A957JBM2-F1
#
_cell.length_a   1.000
_cell.length_b   1.000
_cell.length_c   1.000
_cell.angle_alpha   90.00
_cell.angle_beta   90.00
_cell.angle_gamma   90.00
#
_symmetry.space_group_name_H-M   'P 1'
#
loop_
_entity.id
_entity.type
_entity.pdbx_description
1 polymer ?
#
loop_
_entity_poly.entity_id
_entity_poly.type
_entity_poly.pdbx_seq_one_letter_code
_entity_poly.pdbx_strand_id
1 'polypeptide(L)'
;MSRRHLLRPLFVLLSLLWLAGWIRPVLAQTETPANLVYGLEQIELHMRLNADGTIDVVELQQVRVDEGTLFSGFQNLSLRQLDGVSGLAVEADGRLLNLDESACLYCYWTITQPRQPDWVSYDRETFDIVFNPDSMGQVQTFWDFPGIEAGETGNFLIRYQALGAIQLFPQSQRLIWDVTPGFPVPVEVARLLITPPPDVTAADLEIDAGTASQTVDEQGRIVLEFDGAVPAETHWFVTISLPAGATAATPALWQQELEAAVAAAETARSNAFQTEQQQYLQQARIQFTALGLTLLILIAGAVLLARQSRGSGTVLPLQGLPPAALPYLTPNAPAEPAARALLAQLLALVDYGLIEPKELPAGDGWGLAVTPERLRERARWELPDGQIVRLQPAIVTSYQALAAAQDGQPLSPATIADALVPQLPAIIEDILGDLEEALAQTPARLIERNNRRGIGLLVLGAVSLLATALTGLGSSGWIAYAPAAALLLIGGLTFYRARLLAGAPAGPDLPEQVKRYRQTLRQLASHSDTDTTRHHLRHALAYAAGLDELDTLAKAAEAHNFVWPAWLEPFVAAMLPLLRERLPAELADKLAHGATEALAN
;
A
#
# COMPACT_ATOMS: atom_id res chain seq x y z
N MET A 1 -22.91 36.24 42.08
CA MET A 1 -24.27 36.13 41.51
C MET A 1 -24.38 37.08 40.32
N SER A 2 -24.48 36.54 39.10
CA SER A 2 -24.24 37.25 37.83
C SER A 2 -25.54 37.77 37.21
N ARG A 3 -25.58 39.08 36.89
CA ARG A 3 -26.69 39.82 36.26
C ARG A 3 -27.07 39.36 34.83
N ARG A 4 -26.47 38.28 34.30
CA ARG A 4 -26.67 37.83 32.91
C ARG A 4 -27.90 36.94 32.66
N HIS A 5 -28.62 36.50 33.70
CA HIS A 5 -29.77 35.59 33.52
C HIS A 5 -31.16 36.25 33.49
N LEU A 6 -31.27 37.57 33.69
CA LEU A 6 -32.56 38.27 33.73
C LEU A 6 -32.99 38.93 32.40
N LEU A 7 -32.11 39.03 31.40
CA LEU A 7 -32.41 39.75 30.14
C LEU A 7 -33.00 38.86 29.03
N ARG A 8 -32.83 37.53 29.09
CA ARG A 8 -33.36 36.60 28.07
C ARG A 8 -34.89 36.46 28.05
N PRO A 9 -35.62 36.37 29.18
CA PRO A 9 -37.08 36.24 29.12
C PRO A 9 -37.77 37.53 28.68
N LEU A 10 -37.17 38.70 28.94
CA LEU A 10 -37.72 39.99 28.53
C LEU A 10 -37.72 40.17 27.00
N PHE A 11 -36.67 39.67 26.32
CA PHE A 11 -36.55 39.75 24.85
C PHE A 11 -37.53 38.82 24.12
N VAL A 12 -37.83 37.64 24.70
CA VAL A 12 -38.83 36.70 24.15
C VAL A 12 -40.25 37.26 24.31
N LEU A 13 -40.55 37.92 25.43
CA LEU A 13 -41.87 38.51 25.66
C LEU A 13 -42.12 39.76 24.78
N LEU A 14 -41.09 40.58 24.56
CA LEU A 14 -41.16 41.73 23.66
C LEU A 14 -41.27 41.34 22.18
N SER A 15 -40.64 40.24 21.75
CA SER A 15 -40.78 39.73 20.38
C SER A 15 -42.16 39.08 20.13
N LEU A 16 -42.74 38.42 21.13
CA LEU A 16 -44.13 37.91 21.06
C LEU A 16 -45.17 39.04 21.01
N LEU A 17 -44.97 40.12 21.78
CA LEU A 17 -45.85 41.31 21.74
C LEU A 17 -45.71 42.10 20.44
N TRP A 18 -44.54 42.08 19.80
CA TRP A 18 -44.33 42.71 18.50
C TRP A 18 -45.00 41.91 17.37
N LEU A 19 -45.00 40.57 17.43
CA LEU A 19 -45.74 39.73 16.47
C LEU A 19 -47.27 39.87 16.61
N ALA A 20 -47.79 40.04 17.83
CA ALA A 20 -49.22 40.20 18.05
C ALA A 20 -49.78 41.55 17.56
N GLY A 21 -48.92 42.58 17.41
CA GLY A 21 -49.33 43.93 16.98
C GLY A 21 -49.52 44.11 15.47
N TRP A 22 -49.13 43.14 14.65
CA TRP A 22 -49.23 43.20 13.18
C TRP A 22 -50.42 42.44 12.58
N ILE A 23 -51.24 41.80 13.41
CA ILE A 23 -52.48 41.17 12.97
C ILE A 23 -53.57 42.24 12.89
N ARG A 24 -53.62 42.98 11.77
CA ARG A 24 -54.84 43.72 11.43
C ARG A 24 -55.91 42.69 11.09
N PRO A 25 -57.13 42.77 11.68
CA PRO A 25 -58.25 41.98 11.19
C PRO A 25 -58.60 42.53 9.81
N VAL A 26 -58.05 41.91 8.77
CA VAL A 26 -58.66 41.96 7.44
C VAL A 26 -59.97 41.22 7.63
N LEU A 27 -61.08 41.95 7.62
CA LEU A 27 -62.40 41.37 7.41
C LEU A 27 -62.43 40.85 5.97
N ALA A 28 -61.71 39.76 5.71
CA ALA A 28 -62.00 38.91 4.59
C ALA A 28 -63.43 38.41 4.86
N GLN A 29 -64.33 38.64 3.90
CA GLN A 29 -65.55 37.86 3.85
C GLN A 29 -65.09 36.41 3.77
N THR A 30 -65.07 35.72 4.90
CA THR A 30 -64.93 34.28 4.92
C THR A 30 -66.12 33.77 4.13
N GLU A 31 -65.89 33.37 2.88
CA GLU A 31 -66.69 32.34 2.24
C GLU A 31 -67.00 31.33 3.34
N THR A 32 -68.27 31.03 3.55
CA THR A 32 -68.62 29.94 4.46
C THR A 32 -68.38 28.69 3.62
N PRO A 33 -67.20 28.03 3.67
CA PRO A 33 -66.82 27.00 2.71
C PRO A 33 -67.58 25.70 2.97
N ALA A 34 -68.57 25.73 3.86
CA ALA A 34 -69.13 24.56 4.48
C ALA A 34 -69.95 23.69 3.53
N ASN A 35 -70.41 24.22 2.38
CA ASN A 35 -71.33 23.52 1.49
C ASN A 35 -71.03 23.72 -0.03
N LEU A 36 -69.83 24.14 -0.45
CA LEU A 36 -69.54 24.24 -1.89
C LEU A 36 -69.20 22.85 -2.45
N VAL A 37 -70.04 22.35 -3.35
CA VAL A 37 -69.78 21.15 -4.16
C VAL A 37 -69.88 21.55 -5.62
N TYR A 38 -68.82 21.31 -6.39
CA TYR A 38 -68.78 21.62 -7.82
C TYR A 38 -68.06 20.52 -8.58
N GLY A 39 -68.24 20.51 -9.90
CA GLY A 39 -67.56 19.61 -10.82
C GLY A 39 -67.13 20.34 -12.10
N LEU A 40 -66.15 19.76 -12.80
CA LEU A 40 -65.75 20.22 -14.11
C LEU A 40 -66.44 19.37 -15.17
N GLU A 41 -67.45 19.94 -15.82
CA GLU A 41 -68.18 19.24 -16.90
C GLU A 41 -67.30 19.07 -18.12
N GLN A 42 -66.46 20.08 -18.42
CA GLN A 42 -65.59 20.05 -19.57
C GLN A 42 -64.33 20.88 -19.35
N ILE A 43 -63.20 20.33 -19.76
CA ILE A 43 -61.95 21.06 -20.02
C ILE A 43 -61.60 20.86 -21.49
N GLU A 44 -61.56 21.93 -22.25
CA GLU A 44 -61.14 21.90 -23.65
C GLU A 44 -59.96 22.85 -23.88
N LEU A 45 -58.82 22.29 -24.28
CA LEU A 45 -57.59 23.05 -24.53
C LEU A 45 -57.33 23.14 -26.03
N HIS A 46 -57.15 24.35 -26.55
CA HIS A 46 -56.74 24.59 -27.93
C HIS A 46 -55.31 25.08 -27.92
N MET A 47 -54.39 24.26 -28.42
CA MET A 47 -52.99 24.60 -28.57
C MET A 47 -52.65 24.86 -30.03
N ARG A 48 -52.13 26.04 -30.33
CA ARG A 48 -51.56 26.36 -31.63
C ARG A 48 -50.05 26.50 -31.49
N LEU A 49 -49.31 25.60 -32.13
CA LEU A 49 -47.86 25.65 -32.17
C LEU A 49 -47.45 26.64 -33.26
N ASN A 50 -46.73 27.70 -32.88
CA ASN A 50 -46.29 28.72 -33.82
C ASN A 50 -44.93 28.38 -34.44
N ALA A 51 -44.64 28.98 -35.60
CA ALA A 51 -43.38 28.76 -36.31
C ALA A 51 -42.15 29.19 -35.49
N ASP A 52 -42.29 30.09 -34.53
CA ASP A 52 -41.20 30.56 -33.66
C ASP A 52 -40.99 29.70 -32.40
N GLY A 53 -41.82 28.67 -32.19
CA GLY A 53 -41.76 27.81 -31.01
C GLY A 53 -42.60 28.26 -29.81
N THR A 54 -43.28 29.41 -29.91
CA THR A 54 -44.31 29.78 -28.93
C THR A 54 -45.56 28.94 -29.12
N ILE A 55 -46.37 28.83 -28.06
CA ILE A 55 -47.66 28.14 -28.13
C ILE A 55 -48.75 29.11 -27.68
N ASP A 56 -49.71 29.38 -28.57
CA ASP A 56 -50.93 30.07 -28.18
C ASP A 56 -51.90 29.05 -27.61
N VAL A 57 -52.33 29.28 -26.37
CA VAL A 57 -53.20 28.38 -25.62
C VAL A 57 -54.52 29.09 -25.32
N VAL A 58 -55.62 28.39 -25.62
CA VAL A 58 -56.97 28.78 -25.19
C VAL A 58 -57.57 27.61 -24.43
N GLU A 59 -57.83 27.82 -23.14
CA GLU A 59 -58.43 26.84 -22.24
C GLU A 59 -59.88 27.24 -21.97
N LEU A 60 -60.82 26.36 -22.25
CA LEU A 60 -62.22 26.49 -21.87
C LEU A 60 -62.51 25.55 -20.69
N GLN A 61 -62.96 26.12 -19.59
CA GLN A 61 -63.42 25.39 -18.41
C GLN A 61 -64.93 25.59 -18.24
N GLN A 62 -65.68 24.49 -18.16
CA GLN A 62 -67.10 24.51 -17.80
C GLN A 62 -67.29 23.95 -16.40
N VAL A 63 -67.70 24.81 -15.48
CA VAL A 63 -67.82 24.50 -14.05
C VAL A 63 -69.30 24.44 -13.68
N ARG A 64 -69.77 23.30 -13.19
CA ARG A 64 -71.12 23.17 -12.62
C ARG A 64 -71.05 23.22 -11.10
N VAL A 65 -71.92 24.00 -10.47
CA VAL A 65 -72.07 24.03 -9.01
C VAL A 65 -73.25 23.13 -8.64
N ASP A 66 -72.99 22.09 -7.85
CA ASP A 66 -74.02 21.16 -7.37
C ASP A 66 -74.63 21.65 -6.04
N GLU A 67 -73.80 22.21 -5.15
CA GLU A 67 -74.22 22.79 -3.87
C GLU A 67 -73.44 24.09 -3.58
N GLY A 68 -74.08 25.07 -2.93
CA GLY A 68 -73.43 26.32 -2.53
C GLY A 68 -73.38 27.40 -3.63
N THR A 69 -72.36 28.26 -3.55
CA THR A 69 -72.11 29.33 -4.54
C THR A 69 -70.62 29.49 -4.74
N LEU A 70 -70.16 29.47 -6.00
CA LEU A 70 -68.75 29.66 -6.37
C LEU A 70 -68.52 31.11 -6.79
N PHE A 71 -67.57 31.82 -6.17
CA PHE A 71 -67.29 33.24 -6.43
C PHE A 71 -65.95 33.51 -7.13
N SER A 72 -65.05 32.53 -7.13
CA SER A 72 -63.70 32.69 -7.65
C SER A 72 -63.22 31.42 -8.32
N GLY A 73 -62.21 31.58 -9.17
CA GLY A 73 -61.53 30.51 -9.87
C GLY A 73 -60.03 30.77 -9.89
N PHE A 74 -59.27 29.72 -10.13
CA PHE A 74 -57.82 29.84 -10.27
C PHE A 74 -57.28 28.84 -11.28
N GLN A 75 -56.13 29.18 -11.87
CA GLN A 75 -55.36 28.30 -12.73
C GLN A 75 -53.89 28.37 -12.31
N ASN A 76 -53.25 27.22 -12.21
CA ASN A 76 -51.83 27.13 -11.88
C ASN A 76 -51.04 26.55 -13.05
N LEU A 77 -50.12 27.34 -13.62
CA LEU A 77 -49.26 26.94 -14.72
C LEU A 77 -47.84 26.71 -14.20
N SER A 78 -47.38 25.46 -14.21
CA SER A 78 -46.01 25.11 -13.80
C SER A 78 -44.98 25.64 -14.81
N LEU A 79 -43.91 26.26 -14.31
CA LEU A 79 -42.78 26.71 -15.14
C LEU A 79 -41.69 25.65 -15.32
N ARG A 80 -41.98 24.38 -14.98
CA ARG A 80 -41.03 23.26 -15.10
C ARG A 80 -40.49 23.07 -16.52
N GLN A 81 -41.35 23.26 -17.52
CA GLN A 81 -41.03 23.10 -18.94
C GLN A 81 -41.41 24.34 -19.76
N LEU A 82 -41.50 25.50 -19.10
CA LEU A 82 -41.84 26.78 -19.71
C LEU A 82 -40.86 27.84 -19.22
N ASP A 83 -40.34 28.67 -20.12
CA ASP A 83 -39.56 29.84 -19.72
C ASP A 83 -40.44 30.96 -19.16
N GLY A 84 -41.72 30.97 -19.51
CA GLY A 84 -42.69 31.90 -18.98
C GLY A 84 -44.05 31.79 -19.66
N VAL A 85 -44.98 32.60 -19.18
CA VAL A 85 -46.32 32.77 -19.73
C VAL A 85 -46.53 34.25 -19.97
N SER A 86 -47.13 34.61 -21.11
CA SER A 86 -47.41 36.00 -21.47
C SER A 86 -48.81 36.16 -22.06
N GLY A 87 -49.29 37.41 -22.14
CA GLY A 87 -50.58 37.71 -22.75
C GLY A 87 -51.78 37.07 -22.05
N LEU A 88 -51.65 36.79 -20.74
CA LEU A 88 -52.69 36.09 -20.00
C LEU A 88 -53.95 36.94 -19.87
N ALA A 89 -55.08 36.38 -20.25
CA ALA A 89 -56.40 36.99 -20.17
C ALA A 89 -57.45 35.95 -19.76
N VAL A 90 -58.41 36.38 -18.95
CA VAL A 90 -59.53 35.54 -18.51
C VAL A 90 -60.84 36.16 -18.97
N GLU A 91 -61.75 35.33 -19.46
CA GLU A 91 -63.11 35.67 -19.84
C GLU A 91 -64.08 34.79 -19.06
N ALA A 92 -65.10 35.39 -18.47
CA ALA A 92 -66.17 34.68 -17.78
C ALA A 92 -67.49 34.95 -18.51
N ASP A 93 -68.15 33.89 -18.97
CA ASP A 93 -69.45 33.93 -19.67
C ASP A 93 -69.53 34.97 -20.80
N GLY A 94 -68.50 35.02 -21.65
CA GLY A 94 -68.46 35.95 -22.78
C GLY A 94 -67.89 37.34 -22.45
N ARG A 95 -67.54 37.61 -21.19
CA ARG A 95 -67.04 38.90 -20.72
C ARG A 95 -65.58 38.84 -20.32
N LEU A 96 -64.75 39.62 -21.03
CA LEU A 96 -63.34 39.80 -20.68
C LEU A 96 -63.21 40.47 -19.31
N LEU A 97 -62.42 39.86 -18.43
CA LEU A 97 -62.13 40.37 -17.09
C LEU A 97 -61.03 41.43 -17.14
N ASN A 98 -61.04 42.38 -16.20
CA ASN A 98 -59.99 43.39 -16.11
C ASN A 98 -58.80 42.87 -15.28
N LEU A 99 -57.58 43.18 -15.71
CA LEU A 99 -56.39 42.93 -14.90
C LEU A 99 -56.34 43.95 -13.75
N ASP A 100 -56.59 43.50 -12.52
CA ASP A 100 -56.60 44.35 -11.33
C ASP A 100 -56.23 43.52 -10.09
N GLU A 101 -55.24 43.97 -9.32
CA GLU A 101 -54.79 43.32 -8.08
C GLU A 101 -55.64 43.72 -6.87
N SER A 102 -56.55 44.69 -7.03
CA SER A 102 -57.50 45.08 -6.00
C SER A 102 -58.75 44.21 -6.05
N ALA A 103 -59.38 43.97 -4.89
CA ALA A 103 -60.61 43.19 -4.81
C ALA A 103 -61.75 43.87 -5.59
N CYS A 104 -62.00 43.39 -6.81
CA CYS A 104 -63.11 43.83 -7.66
C CYS A 104 -63.81 42.67 -8.37
N LEU A 105 -65.10 42.85 -8.64
CA LEU A 105 -65.90 41.91 -9.42
C LEU A 105 -65.51 42.01 -10.90
N TYR A 106 -65.42 40.86 -11.57
CA TYR A 106 -64.95 40.74 -12.96
C TYR A 106 -63.50 41.16 -13.16
N CYS A 107 -62.66 40.77 -12.23
CA CYS A 107 -61.24 41.05 -12.25
C CYS A 107 -60.45 39.76 -12.17
N TYR A 108 -59.24 39.78 -12.72
CA TYR A 108 -58.27 38.72 -12.54
C TYR A 108 -56.92 39.32 -12.18
N TRP A 109 -56.12 38.56 -11.46
CA TRP A 109 -54.73 38.92 -11.15
C TRP A 109 -53.85 37.69 -11.29
N THR A 110 -52.55 37.92 -11.42
CA THR A 110 -51.56 36.87 -11.62
C THR A 110 -50.40 37.03 -10.66
N ILE A 111 -50.03 35.93 -10.00
CA ILE A 111 -48.85 35.82 -9.16
C ILE A 111 -47.84 34.97 -9.92
N THR A 112 -46.72 35.57 -10.31
CA THR A 112 -45.60 34.84 -10.92
C THR A 112 -44.55 34.56 -9.86
N GLN A 113 -44.35 33.28 -9.55
CA GLN A 113 -43.20 32.82 -8.81
C GLN A 113 -42.13 32.39 -9.82
N PRO A 114 -41.04 33.16 -9.98
CA PRO A 114 -39.99 32.78 -10.91
C PRO A 114 -39.29 31.50 -10.42
N ARG A 115 -38.81 30.73 -11.39
CA ARG A 115 -37.96 29.57 -11.14
C ARG A 115 -36.72 29.97 -10.34
N GLN A 116 -36.38 29.20 -9.32
CA GLN A 116 -35.18 29.39 -8.50
C GLN A 116 -34.04 28.50 -9.02
N PRO A 117 -32.76 28.89 -8.86
CA PRO A 117 -31.63 28.13 -9.41
C PRO A 117 -31.51 26.68 -8.93
N ASP A 118 -32.14 26.31 -7.82
CA ASP A 118 -32.12 24.96 -7.22
C ASP A 118 -33.32 24.08 -7.62
N TRP A 119 -34.12 24.52 -8.59
CA TRP A 119 -35.27 23.77 -9.10
C TRP A 119 -34.92 22.41 -9.69
N VAL A 120 -33.71 22.30 -10.23
CA VAL A 120 -33.13 21.07 -10.76
C VAL A 120 -31.77 20.88 -10.11
N SER A 121 -31.55 19.71 -9.56
CA SER A 121 -30.27 19.36 -8.94
C SER A 121 -29.93 17.91 -9.22
N TYR A 122 -28.65 17.61 -9.11
CA TYR A 122 -28.16 16.25 -9.19
C TYR A 122 -27.95 15.69 -7.78
N ASP A 123 -28.65 14.60 -7.46
CA ASP A 123 -28.44 13.88 -6.21
C ASP A 123 -27.25 12.93 -6.35
N ARG A 124 -26.21 13.19 -5.55
CA ARG A 124 -24.96 12.43 -5.57
C ARG A 124 -25.08 11.03 -4.96
N GLU A 125 -26.11 10.80 -4.15
CA GLU A 125 -26.31 9.51 -3.49
C GLU A 125 -27.06 8.54 -4.41
N THR A 126 -28.13 9.02 -5.05
CA THR A 126 -28.99 8.20 -5.95
C THR A 126 -28.53 8.21 -7.41
N PHE A 127 -27.67 9.16 -7.78
CA PHE A 127 -27.24 9.40 -9.16
C PHE A 127 -28.38 9.85 -10.09
N ASP A 128 -29.44 10.45 -9.54
CA ASP A 128 -30.62 10.90 -10.28
C ASP A 128 -30.74 12.43 -10.34
N ILE A 129 -31.49 12.91 -11.34
CA ILE A 129 -31.90 14.31 -11.43
C ILE A 129 -33.14 14.49 -10.56
N VAL A 130 -33.04 15.37 -9.58
CA VAL A 130 -34.12 15.71 -8.65
C VAL A 130 -34.67 17.07 -8.98
N PHE A 131 -35.99 17.12 -9.01
CA PHE A 131 -36.79 18.29 -9.34
C PHE A 131 -37.44 18.81 -8.05
N ASN A 132 -37.12 20.05 -7.64
CA ASN A 132 -37.68 20.66 -6.43
C ASN A 132 -38.99 21.40 -6.78
N PRO A 133 -40.18 20.88 -6.41
CA PRO A 133 -41.48 21.46 -6.79
C PRO A 133 -41.65 22.91 -6.32
N ASP A 134 -41.08 23.27 -5.18
CA ASP A 134 -41.20 24.62 -4.62
C ASP A 134 -40.35 25.65 -5.38
N SER A 135 -39.37 25.18 -6.16
CA SER A 135 -38.41 26.00 -6.88
C SER A 135 -38.62 26.02 -8.39
N MET A 136 -39.49 25.16 -8.96
CA MET A 136 -39.75 25.10 -10.42
C MET A 136 -40.30 26.39 -11.01
N GLY A 137 -40.85 27.26 -10.16
CA GLY A 137 -41.60 28.41 -10.57
C GLY A 137 -43.00 28.03 -11.04
N GLN A 138 -43.91 29.00 -10.96
CA GLN A 138 -45.30 28.84 -11.34
C GLN A 138 -45.92 30.20 -11.65
N VAL A 139 -46.92 30.19 -12.52
CA VAL A 139 -47.78 31.35 -12.79
C VAL A 139 -49.17 30.97 -12.30
N GLN A 140 -49.59 31.58 -11.21
CA GLN A 140 -50.93 31.39 -10.65
C GLN A 140 -51.81 32.56 -11.07
N THR A 141 -52.91 32.28 -11.75
CA THR A 141 -53.92 33.27 -12.07
C THR A 141 -55.16 33.00 -11.24
N PHE A 142 -55.72 34.05 -10.68
CA PHE A 142 -56.97 34.03 -9.93
C PHE A 142 -57.94 34.99 -10.57
N TRP A 143 -59.23 34.70 -10.51
CA TRP A 143 -60.28 35.59 -10.99
C TRP A 143 -61.52 35.52 -10.13
N ASP A 144 -62.18 36.68 -9.99
CA ASP A 144 -63.42 36.85 -9.24
C ASP A 144 -64.57 37.16 -10.20
N PHE A 145 -65.71 36.51 -9.98
CA PHE A 145 -66.92 36.64 -10.80
C PHE A 145 -68.17 36.71 -9.90
N PRO A 146 -69.33 37.15 -10.41
CA PRO A 146 -70.59 37.01 -9.66
C PRO A 146 -70.82 35.54 -9.33
N GLY A 147 -71.30 35.25 -8.13
CA GLY A 147 -71.49 33.88 -7.66
C GLY A 147 -72.29 33.02 -8.64
N ILE A 148 -71.78 31.83 -8.98
CA ILE A 148 -72.51 30.77 -9.69
C ILE A 148 -73.26 29.96 -8.64
N GLU A 149 -74.59 29.94 -8.70
CA GLU A 149 -75.43 29.27 -7.72
C GLU A 149 -75.59 27.76 -8.00
N ALA A 150 -76.06 27.01 -7.00
CA ALA A 150 -76.35 25.59 -7.14
C ALA A 150 -77.34 25.32 -8.30
N GLY A 151 -76.95 24.40 -9.20
CA GLY A 151 -77.68 24.07 -10.42
C GLY A 151 -77.29 24.89 -11.65
N GLU A 152 -76.39 25.87 -11.51
CA GLU A 152 -75.86 26.68 -12.62
C GLU A 152 -74.50 26.17 -13.11
N THR A 153 -74.18 26.51 -14.37
CA THR A 153 -72.90 26.24 -15.02
C THR A 153 -72.27 27.56 -15.45
N GLY A 154 -71.01 27.80 -15.11
CA GLY A 154 -70.21 28.92 -15.59
C GLY A 154 -69.18 28.50 -16.62
N ASN A 155 -68.87 29.39 -17.55
CA ASN A 155 -67.86 29.18 -18.59
C ASN A 155 -66.68 30.14 -18.39
N PHE A 156 -65.49 29.58 -18.25
CA PHE A 156 -64.26 30.36 -18.14
C PHE A 156 -63.37 30.07 -19.33
N LEU A 157 -62.93 31.12 -20.00
CA LEU A 157 -62.00 31.01 -21.12
C LEU A 157 -60.71 31.73 -20.75
N ILE A 158 -59.63 30.97 -20.60
CA ILE A 158 -58.29 31.46 -20.29
C ILE A 158 -57.46 31.45 -21.57
N ARG A 159 -56.86 32.60 -21.93
CA ARG A 159 -55.98 32.73 -23.09
C ARG A 159 -54.59 33.13 -22.61
N TYR A 160 -53.56 32.51 -23.15
CA TYR A 160 -52.17 32.89 -22.89
C TYR A 160 -51.24 32.36 -23.96
N GLN A 161 -50.02 32.91 -23.98
CA GLN A 161 -48.93 32.41 -24.80
C GLN A 161 -47.85 31.79 -23.90
N ALA A 162 -47.58 30.52 -24.12
CA ALA A 162 -46.51 29.77 -23.44
C ALA A 162 -45.18 29.95 -24.19
N LEU A 163 -44.15 30.33 -23.43
CA LEU A 163 -42.82 30.63 -23.93
C LEU A 163 -41.85 29.49 -23.59
N GLY A 164 -41.01 29.10 -24.55
CA GLY A 164 -39.99 28.07 -24.34
C GLY A 164 -40.54 26.67 -24.05
N ALA A 165 -41.77 26.37 -24.48
CA ALA A 165 -42.42 25.08 -24.20
C ALA A 165 -41.84 23.89 -24.99
N ILE A 166 -41.20 24.18 -26.13
CA ILE A 166 -40.65 23.17 -27.03
C ILE A 166 -39.24 22.79 -26.61
N GLN A 167 -39.06 21.53 -26.23
CA GLN A 167 -37.76 20.91 -26.01
C GLN A 167 -37.12 20.54 -27.36
N LEU A 168 -35.84 20.88 -27.53
CA LEU A 168 -35.12 20.62 -28.78
C LEU A 168 -34.16 19.43 -28.64
N PHE A 169 -34.25 18.47 -29.55
CA PHE A 169 -33.29 17.38 -29.71
C PHE A 169 -32.62 17.47 -31.09
N PRO A 170 -31.48 16.78 -31.30
CA PRO A 170 -30.79 16.84 -32.60
C PRO A 170 -31.63 16.37 -33.80
N GLN A 171 -32.61 15.49 -33.58
CA GLN A 171 -33.41 14.86 -34.64
C GLN A 171 -34.92 15.11 -34.52
N SER A 172 -35.35 15.75 -33.44
CA SER A 172 -36.78 15.98 -33.16
C SER A 172 -36.96 17.19 -32.26
N GLN A 173 -38.17 17.70 -32.20
CA GLN A 173 -38.60 18.63 -31.16
C GLN A 173 -39.68 17.94 -30.34
N ARG A 174 -39.85 18.31 -29.06
CA ARG A 174 -40.81 17.66 -28.17
C ARG A 174 -41.54 18.69 -27.33
N LEU A 175 -42.85 18.54 -27.24
CA LEU A 175 -43.71 19.24 -26.30
C LEU A 175 -44.25 18.22 -25.31
N ILE A 176 -44.16 18.52 -24.02
CA ILE A 176 -44.84 17.78 -22.97
C ILE A 176 -45.80 18.76 -22.31
N TRP A 177 -47.07 18.39 -22.22
CA TRP A 177 -48.11 19.27 -21.72
C TRP A 177 -49.02 18.55 -20.73
N ASP A 178 -49.42 19.25 -19.68
CA ASP A 178 -50.39 18.78 -18.69
C ASP A 178 -51.77 19.36 -19.03
N VAL A 179 -52.66 18.53 -19.57
CA VAL A 179 -53.99 18.98 -20.03
C VAL A 179 -54.94 19.16 -18.85
N THR A 180 -54.77 18.35 -17.81
CA THR A 180 -55.56 18.43 -16.57
C THR A 180 -54.61 18.39 -15.38
N PRO A 181 -54.17 19.53 -14.82
CA PRO A 181 -53.07 19.59 -13.84
C PRO A 181 -53.44 19.10 -12.43
N GLY A 182 -54.28 18.06 -12.32
CA GLY A 182 -54.70 17.46 -11.06
C GLY A 182 -55.76 18.28 -10.33
N PHE A 183 -56.84 18.65 -11.03
CA PHE A 183 -57.97 19.37 -10.42
C PHE A 183 -58.52 18.62 -9.20
N PRO A 184 -58.97 19.31 -8.14
CA PRO A 184 -59.48 18.68 -6.91
C PRO A 184 -60.84 17.98 -7.10
N VAL A 185 -61.46 18.15 -8.28
CA VAL A 185 -62.73 17.55 -8.68
C VAL A 185 -62.51 16.79 -9.99
N PRO A 186 -63.28 15.72 -10.27
CA PRO A 186 -63.18 15.03 -11.55
C PRO A 186 -63.55 15.94 -12.71
N VAL A 187 -62.94 15.67 -13.87
CA VAL A 187 -63.27 16.31 -15.15
C VAL A 187 -64.03 15.30 -15.99
N GLU A 188 -65.31 15.57 -16.27
CA GLU A 188 -66.17 14.62 -16.99
C GLU A 188 -65.74 14.44 -18.45
N VAL A 189 -65.35 15.54 -19.12
CA VAL A 189 -64.84 15.53 -20.50
C VAL A 189 -63.57 16.35 -20.59
N ALA A 190 -62.45 15.71 -20.94
CA ALA A 190 -61.18 16.38 -21.19
C ALA A 190 -60.79 16.24 -22.67
N ARG A 191 -60.60 17.37 -23.36
CA ARG A 191 -60.26 17.41 -24.79
C ARG A 191 -59.09 18.35 -25.06
N LEU A 192 -58.20 17.93 -25.95
CA LEU A 192 -57.08 18.73 -26.44
C LEU A 192 -57.12 18.80 -27.98
N LEU A 193 -57.22 20.02 -28.51
CA LEU A 193 -57.13 20.33 -29.93
C LEU A 193 -55.76 20.92 -30.24
N ILE A 194 -55.03 20.31 -31.16
CA ILE A 194 -53.67 20.69 -31.54
C ILE A 194 -53.68 21.18 -32.98
N THR A 195 -53.22 22.42 -33.18
CA THR A 195 -52.91 22.98 -34.51
C THR A 195 -51.39 22.92 -34.70
N PRO A 196 -50.88 22.08 -35.62
CA PRO A 196 -49.45 21.99 -35.92
C PRO A 196 -48.86 23.32 -36.42
N PRO A 197 -47.53 23.51 -36.33
CA PRO A 197 -46.89 24.67 -36.94
C PRO A 197 -47.01 24.66 -38.47
N PRO A 198 -46.77 25.80 -39.13
CA PRO A 198 -46.74 25.86 -40.59
C PRO A 198 -45.80 24.79 -41.16
N ASP A 199 -46.17 24.24 -42.32
CA ASP A 199 -45.41 23.21 -43.04
C ASP A 199 -45.31 21.82 -42.36
N VAL A 200 -45.94 21.63 -41.20
CA VAL A 200 -46.07 20.35 -40.52
C VAL A 200 -47.52 19.87 -40.57
N THR A 201 -47.75 18.64 -41.00
CA THR A 201 -49.07 18.03 -41.03
C THR A 201 -49.32 17.18 -39.79
N ALA A 202 -50.59 16.86 -39.51
CA ALA A 202 -50.94 15.96 -38.41
C ALA A 202 -50.26 14.58 -38.51
N ALA A 203 -49.93 14.11 -39.73
CA ALA A 203 -49.26 12.83 -39.96
C ALA A 203 -47.77 12.86 -39.63
N ASP A 204 -47.17 14.04 -39.53
CA ASP A 204 -45.75 14.22 -39.18
C ASP A 204 -45.52 14.24 -37.66
N LEU A 205 -46.59 14.24 -36.87
CA LEU A 205 -46.53 14.29 -35.42
C LEU A 205 -46.66 12.89 -34.80
N GLU A 206 -45.75 12.57 -33.89
CA GLU A 206 -45.88 11.39 -33.03
C GLU A 206 -46.44 11.82 -31.68
N ILE A 207 -47.59 11.26 -31.29
CA ILE A 207 -48.31 11.66 -30.08
C ILE A 207 -48.45 10.46 -29.15
N ASP A 208 -48.02 10.65 -27.91
CA ASP A 208 -48.32 9.77 -26.78
C ASP A 208 -49.26 10.51 -25.83
N ALA A 209 -50.51 10.07 -25.80
CA ALA A 209 -51.59 10.68 -25.01
C ALA A 209 -52.24 9.68 -24.03
N GLY A 210 -51.60 8.53 -23.78
CA GLY A 210 -52.13 7.48 -22.90
C GLY A 210 -53.42 6.86 -23.43
N THR A 211 -54.49 6.88 -22.62
CA THR A 211 -55.81 6.32 -22.94
C THR A 211 -56.72 7.31 -23.65
N ALA A 212 -56.19 8.19 -24.49
CA ALA A 212 -56.99 9.15 -25.24
C ALA A 212 -57.24 8.65 -26.66
N SER A 213 -58.47 8.83 -27.15
CA SER A 213 -58.79 8.64 -28.56
C SER A 213 -58.22 9.81 -29.39
N GLN A 214 -57.63 9.50 -30.54
CA GLN A 214 -57.05 10.47 -31.46
C GLN A 214 -57.83 10.50 -32.76
N THR A 215 -58.25 11.70 -33.17
CA THR A 215 -58.87 11.96 -34.48
C THR A 215 -58.25 13.20 -35.13
N VAL A 216 -58.49 13.38 -36.42
CA VAL A 216 -58.10 14.59 -37.15
C VAL A 216 -59.37 15.21 -37.71
N ASP A 217 -59.60 16.49 -37.43
CA ASP A 217 -60.80 17.19 -37.88
C ASP A 217 -60.69 17.70 -39.33
N GLU A 218 -61.77 18.28 -39.85
CA GLU A 218 -61.82 18.81 -41.22
C GLU A 218 -60.82 19.96 -41.47
N GLN A 219 -60.31 20.59 -40.41
CA GLN A 219 -59.33 21.69 -40.46
C GLN A 219 -57.88 21.17 -40.39
N GLY A 220 -57.69 19.85 -40.29
CA GLY A 220 -56.38 19.22 -40.14
C GLY A 220 -55.80 19.34 -38.73
N ARG A 221 -56.61 19.72 -37.74
CA ARG A 221 -56.22 19.75 -36.32
C ARG A 221 -56.34 18.35 -35.74
N ILE A 222 -55.44 18.02 -34.84
CA ILE A 222 -55.53 16.77 -34.08
C ILE A 222 -56.44 17.01 -32.89
N VAL A 223 -57.41 16.12 -32.68
CA VAL A 223 -58.31 16.13 -31.54
C VAL A 223 -58.01 14.90 -30.70
N LEU A 224 -57.59 15.14 -29.46
CA LEU A 224 -57.38 14.14 -28.43
C LEU A 224 -58.50 14.26 -27.41
N GLU A 225 -59.19 13.16 -27.11
CA GLU A 225 -60.23 13.11 -26.09
C GLU A 225 -59.92 11.97 -25.13
N PHE A 226 -59.82 12.28 -23.85
CA PHE A 226 -59.55 11.28 -22.82
C PHE A 226 -60.71 10.29 -22.72
N ASP A 227 -60.42 8.99 -22.64
CA ASP A 227 -61.46 7.96 -22.57
C ASP A 227 -62.17 7.98 -21.21
N GLY A 228 -63.30 8.68 -21.13
CA GLY A 228 -64.12 8.83 -19.92
C GLY A 228 -63.73 10.03 -19.06
N ALA A 229 -64.16 10.03 -17.79
CA ALA A 229 -63.84 11.10 -16.87
C ALA A 229 -62.39 10.99 -16.35
N VAL A 230 -61.69 12.12 -16.27
CA VAL A 230 -60.40 12.20 -15.57
C VAL A 230 -60.68 12.31 -14.07
N PRO A 231 -60.18 11.38 -13.23
CA PRO A 231 -60.43 11.44 -11.79
C PRO A 231 -59.82 12.69 -11.14
N ALA A 232 -60.37 13.08 -9.99
CA ALA A 232 -59.78 14.14 -9.17
C ALA A 232 -58.31 13.84 -8.85
N GLU A 233 -57.50 14.90 -8.73
CA GLU A 233 -56.06 14.89 -8.43
C GLU A 233 -55.23 14.07 -9.43
N THR A 234 -55.78 13.73 -10.59
CA THR A 234 -55.08 12.97 -11.64
C THR A 234 -54.61 13.90 -12.75
N HIS A 235 -53.35 13.71 -13.15
CA HIS A 235 -52.74 14.44 -14.26
C HIS A 235 -52.92 13.69 -15.57
N TRP A 236 -53.30 14.41 -16.64
CA TRP A 236 -53.31 13.89 -18.00
C TRP A 236 -52.22 14.59 -18.81
N PHE A 237 -51.08 13.91 -18.94
CA PHE A 237 -49.96 14.39 -19.75
C PHE A 237 -50.07 13.91 -21.19
N VAL A 238 -49.73 14.79 -22.12
CA VAL A 238 -49.57 14.48 -23.53
C VAL A 238 -48.16 14.84 -23.97
N THR A 239 -47.50 13.91 -24.65
CA THR A 239 -46.19 14.14 -25.29
C THR A 239 -46.36 14.19 -26.80
N ILE A 240 -45.96 15.29 -27.42
CA ILE A 240 -46.02 15.51 -28.87
C ILE A 240 -44.58 15.63 -29.37
N SER A 241 -44.16 14.73 -30.25
CA SER A 241 -42.87 14.81 -30.92
C SER A 241 -43.07 15.35 -32.34
N LEU A 242 -42.35 16.42 -32.66
CA LEU A 242 -42.30 17.04 -33.98
C LEU A 242 -40.98 16.68 -34.68
N PRO A 243 -40.92 16.70 -36.02
CA PRO A 243 -39.67 16.54 -36.75
C PRO A 243 -38.67 17.66 -36.41
N ALA A 244 -37.38 17.40 -36.61
CA ALA A 244 -36.35 18.43 -36.49
C ALA A 244 -36.66 19.63 -37.39
N GLY A 245 -36.60 20.83 -36.83
CA GLY A 245 -36.86 22.07 -37.56
C GLY A 245 -38.33 22.37 -37.83
N ALA A 246 -39.27 21.63 -37.21
CA ALA A 246 -40.70 21.93 -37.24
C ALA A 246 -41.03 23.36 -36.77
N THR A 247 -40.22 23.89 -35.85
CA THR A 247 -40.26 25.29 -35.41
C THR A 247 -38.85 25.88 -35.43
N ALA A 248 -38.78 27.22 -35.46
CA ALA A 248 -37.57 28.02 -35.29
C ALA A 248 -37.25 28.31 -33.81
N ALA A 249 -37.79 27.52 -32.88
CA ALA A 249 -37.50 27.61 -31.46
C ALA A 249 -35.99 27.52 -31.20
N THR A 250 -35.52 28.24 -30.17
CA THR A 250 -34.19 28.07 -29.59
C THR A 250 -34.28 27.26 -28.30
N PRO A 251 -33.21 26.58 -27.84
CA PRO A 251 -33.25 25.83 -26.59
C PRO A 251 -33.69 26.73 -25.44
N ALA A 252 -34.78 26.35 -24.76
CA ALA A 252 -35.36 27.09 -23.66
C ALA A 252 -34.38 27.18 -22.48
N LEU A 253 -34.52 28.20 -21.62
CA LEU A 253 -33.66 28.37 -20.45
C LEU A 253 -33.76 27.16 -19.50
N TRP A 254 -34.96 26.62 -19.28
CA TRP A 254 -35.12 25.41 -18.46
C TRP A 254 -34.40 24.20 -19.05
N GLN A 255 -34.38 24.08 -20.38
CA GLN A 255 -33.71 22.99 -21.05
C GLN A 255 -32.20 23.11 -20.86
N GLN A 256 -31.65 24.32 -21.04
CA GLN A 256 -30.22 24.57 -20.82
C GLN A 256 -29.81 24.29 -19.37
N GLU A 257 -30.63 24.68 -18.40
CA GLU A 257 -30.41 24.40 -16.97
C GLU A 257 -30.46 22.89 -16.66
N LEU A 258 -31.45 22.18 -17.23
CA LEU A 258 -31.56 20.72 -17.11
C LEU A 258 -30.37 20.01 -17.74
N GLU A 259 -29.96 20.40 -18.95
CA GLU A 259 -28.79 19.85 -19.64
C GLU A 259 -27.50 20.12 -18.86
N ALA A 260 -27.36 21.30 -18.27
CA ALA A 260 -26.23 21.63 -17.40
C ALA A 260 -26.22 20.74 -16.14
N ALA A 261 -27.38 20.49 -15.53
CA ALA A 261 -27.50 19.58 -14.39
C ALA A 261 -27.16 18.13 -14.76
N VAL A 262 -27.60 17.66 -15.93
CA VAL A 262 -27.27 16.33 -16.48
C VAL A 262 -25.77 16.22 -16.79
N ALA A 263 -25.18 17.23 -17.44
CA ALA A 263 -23.74 17.24 -17.72
C ALA A 263 -22.90 17.26 -16.43
N ALA A 264 -23.36 18.00 -15.41
CA ALA A 264 -22.75 18.00 -14.09
C ALA A 264 -22.88 16.63 -13.40
N ALA A 265 -24.03 15.96 -13.54
CA ALA A 265 -24.28 14.61 -13.05
C ALA A 265 -23.33 13.58 -13.68
N GLU A 266 -23.20 13.59 -15.01
CA GLU A 266 -22.30 12.71 -15.75
C GLU A 266 -20.84 12.94 -15.36
N THR A 267 -20.44 14.21 -15.23
CA THR A 267 -19.10 14.58 -14.77
C THR A 267 -18.85 14.06 -13.34
N ALA A 268 -19.80 14.26 -12.42
CA ALA A 268 -19.70 13.77 -11.05
C ALA A 268 -19.62 12.24 -10.99
N ARG A 269 -20.45 11.53 -11.77
CA ARG A 269 -20.43 10.07 -11.88
C ARG A 269 -19.11 9.55 -12.43
N SER A 270 -18.58 10.17 -13.48
CA SER A 270 -17.29 9.79 -14.06
C SER A 270 -16.14 10.02 -13.08
N ASN A 271 -16.15 11.11 -12.32
CA ASN A 271 -15.15 11.40 -11.28
C ASN A 271 -15.23 10.43 -10.10
N ALA A 272 -16.46 10.10 -9.65
CA ALA A 272 -16.67 9.12 -8.58
C ALA A 272 -16.13 7.75 -9.00
N PHE A 273 -16.46 7.31 -10.22
CA PHE A 273 -15.95 6.06 -10.78
C PHE A 273 -14.42 6.03 -10.90
N GLN A 274 -13.82 7.13 -11.38
CA GLN A 274 -12.35 7.25 -11.45
C GLN A 274 -11.70 7.19 -10.06
N THR A 275 -12.29 7.84 -9.06
CA THR A 275 -11.79 7.83 -7.69
C THR A 275 -11.82 6.43 -7.10
N GLU A 276 -12.92 5.70 -7.31
CA GLU A 276 -13.07 4.32 -6.86
C GLU A 276 -12.03 3.40 -7.54
N GLN A 277 -11.85 3.51 -8.86
CA GLN A 277 -10.82 2.76 -9.57
C GLN A 277 -9.40 3.06 -9.07
N GLN A 278 -9.08 4.33 -8.79
CA GLN A 278 -7.77 4.70 -8.25
C GLN A 278 -7.54 4.10 -6.86
N GLN A 279 -8.55 4.05 -6.01
CA GLN A 279 -8.45 3.39 -4.70
C GLN A 279 -8.16 1.89 -4.84
N TYR A 280 -8.86 1.19 -5.74
CA TYR A 280 -8.57 -0.23 -6.02
C TYR A 280 -7.15 -0.45 -6.55
N LEU A 281 -6.69 0.39 -7.50
CA LEU A 281 -5.34 0.28 -8.04
C LEU A 281 -4.25 0.59 -6.99
N GLN A 282 -4.48 1.56 -6.12
CA GLN A 282 -3.57 1.85 -5.00
C GLN A 282 -3.50 0.68 -4.02
N GLN A 283 -4.65 0.09 -3.64
CA GLN A 283 -4.68 -1.10 -2.79
C GLN A 283 -3.95 -2.28 -3.43
N ALA A 284 -4.20 -2.55 -4.72
CA ALA A 284 -3.52 -3.62 -5.46
C ALA A 284 -2.00 -3.40 -5.49
N ARG A 285 -1.53 -2.17 -5.78
CA ARG A 285 -0.10 -1.84 -5.78
C ARG A 285 0.54 -2.07 -4.42
N ILE A 286 -0.11 -1.68 -3.33
CA ILE A 286 0.38 -1.92 -1.97
C ILE A 286 0.49 -3.43 -1.69
N GLN A 287 -0.53 -4.20 -2.05
CA GLN A 287 -0.54 -5.66 -1.85
C GLN A 287 0.57 -6.37 -2.65
N PHE A 288 0.76 -6.01 -3.93
CA PHE A 288 1.83 -6.57 -4.75
C PHE A 288 3.22 -6.19 -4.23
N THR A 289 3.40 -4.96 -3.75
CA THR A 289 4.68 -4.50 -3.17
C THR A 289 5.00 -5.26 -1.88
N ALA A 290 4.01 -5.45 -1.00
CA ALA A 290 4.16 -6.22 0.24
C ALA A 290 4.49 -7.71 -0.04
N LEU A 291 3.85 -8.32 -1.03
CA LEU A 291 4.16 -9.70 -1.46
C LEU A 291 5.59 -9.81 -2.01
N GLY A 292 6.02 -8.88 -2.86
CA GLY A 292 7.38 -8.86 -3.41
C GLY A 292 8.45 -8.74 -2.32
N LEU A 293 8.24 -7.86 -1.34
CA LEU A 293 9.16 -7.69 -0.20
C LEU A 293 9.21 -8.95 0.68
N THR A 294 8.06 -9.57 0.94
CA THR A 294 7.98 -10.81 1.73
C THR A 294 8.80 -11.93 1.07
N LEU A 295 8.65 -12.10 -0.25
CA LEU A 295 9.40 -13.11 -1.00
C LEU A 295 10.92 -12.86 -0.91
N LEU A 296 11.37 -11.61 -1.06
CA LEU A 296 12.78 -11.26 -0.93
C LEU A 296 13.34 -11.57 0.46
N ILE A 297 12.58 -11.26 1.53
CA ILE A 297 12.97 -11.56 2.91
C ILE A 297 13.10 -13.09 3.11
N LEU A 298 12.13 -13.86 2.63
CA LEU A 298 12.15 -15.33 2.72
C LEU A 298 13.34 -15.93 1.96
N ILE A 299 13.62 -15.46 0.74
CA ILE A 299 14.79 -15.90 -0.04
C ILE A 299 16.09 -15.57 0.70
N ALA A 300 16.24 -14.33 1.18
CA ALA A 300 17.42 -13.92 1.92
C ALA A 300 17.61 -14.75 3.20
N GLY A 301 16.53 -14.98 3.95
CA GLY A 301 16.53 -15.83 5.14
C GLY A 301 16.91 -17.28 4.84
N ALA A 302 16.35 -17.86 3.79
CA ALA A 302 16.67 -19.21 3.34
C ALA A 302 18.15 -19.35 2.94
N VAL A 303 18.71 -18.38 2.20
CA VAL A 303 20.13 -18.35 1.84
C VAL A 303 21.03 -18.26 3.08
N LEU A 304 20.63 -17.45 4.07
CA LEU A 304 21.36 -17.27 5.33
C LEU A 304 21.38 -18.58 6.15
N LEU A 305 20.23 -19.23 6.28
CA LEU A 305 20.08 -20.53 6.95
C LEU A 305 20.85 -21.64 6.20
N ALA A 306 20.79 -21.64 4.87
CA ALA A 306 21.51 -22.60 4.03
C ALA A 306 23.04 -22.45 4.20
N ARG A 307 23.58 -21.23 4.17
CA ARG A 307 25.01 -20.98 4.46
C ARG A 307 25.42 -21.47 5.84
N GLN A 308 24.59 -21.22 6.87
CA GLN A 308 24.84 -21.70 8.22
C GLN A 308 24.75 -23.24 8.33
N SER A 309 23.91 -23.91 7.52
CA SER A 309 23.86 -25.38 7.49
C SER A 309 25.10 -26.00 6.84
N ARG A 310 25.57 -25.42 5.73
CA ARG A 310 26.74 -25.93 4.98
C ARG A 310 28.07 -25.75 5.74
N GLY A 311 28.19 -24.72 6.59
CA GLY A 311 29.39 -24.50 7.40
C GLY A 311 29.63 -25.50 8.55
N SER A 312 28.74 -26.47 8.78
CA SER A 312 28.93 -27.51 9.81
C SER A 312 29.72 -28.74 9.34
N GLY A 313 29.95 -28.87 8.04
CA GLY A 313 30.73 -29.97 7.44
C GLY A 313 32.11 -29.57 6.91
N THR A 314 32.40 -28.28 6.79
CA THR A 314 33.75 -27.78 6.47
C THR A 314 34.57 -27.78 7.74
N VAL A 315 35.62 -28.62 7.74
CA VAL A 315 36.74 -28.65 8.69
C VAL A 315 36.89 -27.28 9.34
N LEU A 316 36.60 -27.18 10.66
CA LEU A 316 36.99 -26.00 11.43
C LEU A 316 38.46 -25.81 11.13
N PRO A 317 38.85 -24.71 10.45
CA PRO A 317 40.24 -24.53 10.16
C PRO A 317 40.94 -24.48 11.51
N LEU A 318 42.02 -25.24 11.69
CA LEU A 318 42.88 -25.10 12.86
C LEU A 318 43.52 -23.70 12.96
N GLN A 319 43.14 -22.77 12.07
CA GLN A 319 43.32 -21.32 12.13
C GLN A 319 42.87 -20.79 13.51
N GLY A 320 43.77 -20.86 14.47
CA GLY A 320 43.53 -20.50 15.86
C GLY A 320 44.37 -21.31 16.83
N LEU A 321 44.61 -22.60 16.57
CA LEU A 321 45.51 -23.41 17.39
C LEU A 321 46.97 -23.18 16.96
N PRO A 322 47.89 -22.94 17.91
CA PRO A 322 49.33 -22.93 17.61
C PRO A 322 49.75 -24.29 17.04
N PRO A 323 50.47 -24.35 15.91
CA PRO A 323 51.03 -25.60 15.39
C PRO A 323 51.87 -26.34 16.44
N ALA A 324 52.59 -25.58 17.27
CA ALA A 324 53.42 -26.09 18.35
C ALA A 324 52.64 -26.67 19.54
N ALA A 325 51.34 -26.38 19.68
CA ALA A 325 50.51 -26.96 20.72
C ALA A 325 50.07 -28.40 20.37
N LEU A 326 49.95 -28.73 19.07
CA LEU A 326 49.41 -29.99 18.58
C LEU A 326 50.11 -31.27 19.10
N PRO A 327 51.44 -31.34 19.24
CA PRO A 327 52.10 -32.53 19.79
C PRO A 327 51.55 -32.94 21.15
N TYR A 328 51.17 -31.96 21.97
CA TYR A 328 50.66 -32.17 23.33
C TYR A 328 49.17 -32.52 23.38
N LEU A 329 48.43 -32.24 22.30
CA LEU A 329 46.98 -32.48 22.21
C LEU A 329 46.63 -33.87 21.66
N THR A 330 47.65 -34.66 21.30
CA THR A 330 47.43 -35.99 20.72
C THR A 330 47.35 -37.04 21.84
N PRO A 331 46.31 -37.89 21.86
CA PRO A 331 46.14 -38.92 22.91
C PRO A 331 47.27 -39.97 22.91
N ASN A 332 47.99 -40.07 21.80
CA ASN A 332 49.26 -40.78 21.68
C ASN A 332 50.34 -39.73 21.39
N ALA A 333 50.67 -38.93 22.40
CA ALA A 333 51.74 -37.96 22.28
C ALA A 333 52.99 -38.67 21.71
N PRO A 334 53.66 -38.09 20.71
CA PRO A 334 54.87 -38.69 20.18
C PRO A 334 55.90 -38.85 21.30
N ALA A 335 56.88 -39.74 21.14
CA ALA A 335 57.90 -39.99 22.16
C ALA A 335 58.61 -38.70 22.64
N GLU A 336 58.61 -37.64 21.81
CA GLU A 336 59.27 -36.36 22.05
C GLU A 336 58.38 -35.17 21.62
N PRO A 337 57.35 -34.78 22.40
CA PRO A 337 56.43 -33.73 22.01
C PRO A 337 57.09 -32.34 22.00
N ALA A 338 58.08 -32.10 22.87
CA ALA A 338 58.83 -30.84 22.92
C ALA A 338 59.69 -30.56 21.69
N ALA A 339 60.43 -31.56 21.21
CA ALA A 339 61.25 -31.43 20.01
C ALA A 339 60.36 -31.13 18.78
N ARG A 340 59.18 -31.75 18.72
CA ARG A 340 58.21 -31.53 17.63
C ARG A 340 57.46 -30.23 17.75
N ALA A 341 57.17 -29.75 18.95
CA ALA A 341 56.60 -28.43 19.17
C ALA A 341 57.53 -27.35 18.64
N LEU A 342 58.82 -27.44 18.96
CA LEU A 342 59.84 -26.54 18.42
C LEU A 342 60.01 -26.65 16.91
N LEU A 343 59.97 -27.87 16.36
CA LEU A 343 60.02 -28.05 14.91
C LEU A 343 58.79 -27.43 14.22
N ALA A 344 57.59 -27.66 14.75
CA ALA A 344 56.36 -27.05 14.25
C ALA A 344 56.42 -25.51 14.34
N GLN A 345 57.00 -24.99 15.41
CA GLN A 345 57.20 -23.56 15.62
C GLN A 345 58.17 -22.95 14.60
N LEU A 346 59.28 -23.63 14.32
CA LEU A 346 60.24 -23.24 13.30
C LEU A 346 59.59 -23.23 11.92
N LEU A 347 58.84 -24.27 11.58
CA LEU A 347 58.12 -24.32 10.30
C LEU A 347 57.03 -23.24 10.21
N ALA A 348 56.36 -22.91 11.31
CA ALA A 348 55.42 -21.79 11.34
C ALA A 348 56.12 -20.44 11.08
N LEU A 349 57.34 -20.24 11.59
CA LEU A 349 58.15 -19.06 11.29
C LEU A 349 58.53 -18.98 9.80
N VAL A 350 58.81 -20.13 9.16
CA VAL A 350 59.04 -20.21 7.70
C VAL A 350 57.75 -19.88 6.94
N ASP A 351 56.63 -20.47 7.32
CA ASP A 351 55.32 -20.25 6.69
C ASP A 351 54.89 -18.77 6.77
N TYR A 352 55.29 -18.08 7.84
CA TYR A 352 55.04 -16.64 8.03
C TYR A 352 56.03 -15.74 7.29
N GLY A 353 57.08 -16.28 6.68
CA GLY A 353 58.14 -15.51 6.01
C GLY A 353 59.06 -14.75 6.98
N LEU A 354 59.06 -15.13 8.26
CA LEU A 354 59.92 -14.52 9.29
C LEU A 354 61.35 -15.05 9.25
N ILE A 355 61.51 -16.27 8.73
CA ILE A 355 62.79 -16.90 8.46
C ILE A 355 62.76 -17.54 7.07
N GLU A 356 63.92 -17.57 6.41
CA GLU A 356 64.11 -18.12 5.07
C GLU A 356 65.13 -19.26 5.11
N PRO A 357 64.83 -20.43 4.52
CA PRO A 357 65.81 -21.50 4.36
C PRO A 357 66.90 -21.10 3.36
N LYS A 358 68.17 -21.26 3.74
CA LYS A 358 69.34 -20.97 2.87
C LYS A 358 70.40 -22.07 2.99
N GLU A 359 71.07 -22.37 1.88
CA GLU A 359 72.23 -23.28 1.88
C GLU A 359 73.38 -22.67 2.68
N LEU A 360 74.06 -23.50 3.48
CA LEU A 360 75.20 -23.07 4.28
C LEU A 360 76.46 -22.90 3.38
N PRO A 361 77.32 -21.91 3.63
CA PRO A 361 78.45 -21.55 2.75
C PRO A 361 79.47 -22.67 2.44
N ALA A 362 79.49 -23.73 3.24
CA ALA A 362 80.43 -24.85 3.12
C ALA A 362 79.81 -26.10 2.47
N GLY A 363 78.54 -26.07 2.03
CA GLY A 363 77.83 -27.27 1.60
C GLY A 363 77.43 -28.19 2.75
N ASP A 364 77.52 -27.71 4.00
CA ASP A 364 77.16 -28.42 5.24
C ASP A 364 75.63 -28.55 5.45
N GLY A 365 74.87 -28.56 4.36
CA GLY A 365 73.41 -28.66 4.36
C GLY A 365 72.70 -27.30 4.40
N TRP A 366 71.54 -27.30 5.05
CA TRP A 366 70.60 -26.17 5.08
C TRP A 366 70.58 -25.50 6.45
N GLY A 367 70.52 -24.16 6.45
CA GLY A 367 70.31 -23.33 7.62
C GLY A 367 69.11 -22.40 7.45
N LEU A 368 68.87 -21.57 8.46
CA LEU A 368 67.77 -20.58 8.46
C LEU A 368 68.34 -19.16 8.58
N ALA A 369 67.96 -18.28 7.66
CA ALA A 369 68.25 -16.85 7.73
C ALA A 369 67.02 -16.11 8.26
N VAL A 370 67.18 -15.38 9.36
CA VAL A 370 66.15 -14.53 9.96
C VAL A 370 66.05 -13.22 9.18
N THR A 371 64.84 -12.85 8.82
CA THR A 371 64.52 -11.57 8.16
C THR A 371 64.76 -10.42 9.15
N PRO A 372 65.35 -9.28 8.78
CA PRO A 372 65.66 -8.19 9.72
C PRO A 372 64.42 -7.35 10.06
N GLU A 373 63.54 -7.89 10.90
CA GLU A 373 62.28 -7.27 11.30
C GLU A 373 62.20 -7.08 12.82
N ARG A 374 61.48 -6.05 13.28
CA ARG A 374 61.22 -5.86 14.71
C ARG A 374 59.77 -6.19 15.01
N LEU A 375 59.53 -7.42 15.47
CA LEU A 375 58.20 -7.88 15.85
C LEU A 375 57.81 -7.38 17.23
N ARG A 376 56.57 -6.92 17.35
CA ARG A 376 55.89 -6.70 18.64
C ARG A 376 54.93 -7.87 18.89
N GLU A 377 54.73 -8.23 20.15
CA GLU A 377 53.70 -9.19 20.53
C GLU A 377 52.34 -8.82 19.91
N ARG A 378 51.62 -9.81 19.39
CA ARG A 378 50.27 -9.65 18.84
C ARG A 378 50.16 -8.65 17.68
N ALA A 379 51.27 -8.35 17.00
CA ALA A 379 51.28 -7.55 15.79
C ALA A 379 50.44 -8.21 14.69
N ARG A 380 49.82 -7.37 13.86
CA ARG A 380 49.22 -7.81 12.60
C ARG A 380 50.35 -8.01 11.60
N TRP A 381 50.40 -9.20 11.02
CA TRP A 381 51.43 -9.62 10.08
C TRP A 381 50.77 -10.06 8.78
N GLU A 382 51.29 -9.59 7.65
CA GLU A 382 50.81 -10.01 6.33
C GLU A 382 51.63 -11.22 5.89
N LEU A 383 50.96 -12.35 5.71
CA LEU A 383 51.55 -13.58 5.19
C LEU A 383 52.01 -13.37 3.73
N PRO A 384 52.93 -14.20 3.21
CA PRO A 384 53.38 -14.13 1.81
C PRO A 384 52.25 -14.23 0.77
N ASP A 385 51.05 -14.68 1.15
CA ASP A 385 49.86 -14.77 0.30
C ASP A 385 48.87 -13.60 0.47
N GLY A 386 49.23 -12.58 1.25
CA GLY A 386 48.44 -11.36 1.50
C GLY A 386 47.43 -11.47 2.65
N GLN A 387 47.38 -12.62 3.36
CA GLN A 387 46.49 -12.76 4.51
C GLN A 387 47.07 -12.07 5.76
N ILE A 388 46.25 -11.26 6.44
CA ILE A 388 46.67 -10.62 7.69
C ILE A 388 46.36 -11.54 8.87
N VAL A 389 47.41 -12.04 9.52
CA VAL A 389 47.34 -12.85 10.75
C VAL A 389 47.79 -12.07 11.98
N ARG A 390 47.40 -12.53 13.17
CA ARG A 390 47.90 -11.99 14.44
C ARG A 390 49.01 -12.91 14.94
N LEU A 391 50.22 -12.39 15.10
CA LEU A 391 51.33 -13.20 15.58
C LEU A 391 51.09 -13.64 17.02
N GLN A 392 51.25 -14.95 17.24
CA GLN A 392 51.20 -15.59 18.54
C GLN A 392 52.46 -15.21 19.36
N PRO A 393 52.34 -14.88 20.67
CA PRO A 393 53.46 -14.72 21.60
C PRO A 393 54.58 -15.73 21.39
N ALA A 394 54.27 -17.03 21.28
CA ALA A 394 55.28 -18.07 21.11
C ALA A 394 56.12 -17.88 19.83
N ILE A 395 55.50 -17.36 18.76
CA ILE A 395 56.14 -17.09 17.47
C ILE A 395 57.10 -15.92 17.62
N VAL A 396 56.68 -14.87 18.33
CA VAL A 396 57.51 -13.69 18.60
C VAL A 396 58.71 -14.05 19.47
N THR A 397 58.51 -14.82 20.54
CA THR A 397 59.58 -15.27 21.45
C THR A 397 60.61 -16.14 20.71
N SER A 398 60.14 -17.09 19.90
CA SER A 398 61.01 -17.96 19.08
C SER A 398 61.79 -17.17 18.03
N TYR A 399 61.14 -16.22 17.35
CA TYR A 399 61.78 -15.35 16.37
C TYR A 399 62.87 -14.47 17.01
N GLN A 400 62.59 -13.85 18.15
CA GLN A 400 63.56 -12.98 18.84
C GLN A 400 64.79 -13.75 19.31
N ALA A 401 64.62 -14.99 19.77
CA ALA A 401 65.73 -15.87 20.13
C ALA A 401 66.66 -16.16 18.95
N LEU A 402 66.08 -16.45 17.77
CA LEU A 402 66.86 -16.70 16.55
C LEU A 402 67.51 -15.43 16.01
N ALA A 403 66.77 -14.30 16.00
CA ALA A 403 67.29 -13.02 15.54
C ALA A 403 68.51 -12.57 16.37
N ALA A 404 68.51 -12.83 17.68
CA ALA A 404 69.62 -12.51 18.56
C ALA A 404 70.87 -13.39 18.31
N ALA A 405 70.69 -14.61 17.80
CA ALA A 405 71.78 -15.53 17.50
C ALA A 405 72.40 -15.32 16.10
N GLN A 406 71.78 -14.53 15.23
CA GLN A 406 72.24 -14.35 13.86
C GLN A 406 73.31 -13.25 13.72
N ASP A 407 74.49 -13.67 13.31
CA ASP A 407 75.64 -12.78 13.01
C ASP A 407 75.86 -12.61 11.49
N GLY A 408 74.79 -12.33 10.76
CA GLY A 408 74.82 -12.07 9.31
C GLY A 408 74.97 -13.31 8.40
N GLN A 409 75.12 -14.52 8.96
CA GLN A 409 75.11 -15.80 8.23
C GLN A 409 73.86 -16.62 8.55
N PRO A 410 73.41 -17.53 7.66
CA PRO A 410 72.34 -18.47 7.98
C PRO A 410 72.70 -19.32 9.20
N LEU A 411 71.75 -19.49 10.12
CA LEU A 411 71.93 -20.26 11.35
C LEU A 411 71.96 -21.75 11.03
N SER A 412 73.01 -22.44 11.47
CA SER A 412 73.10 -23.90 11.38
C SER A 412 72.09 -24.57 12.33
N PRO A 413 71.70 -25.84 12.08
CA PRO A 413 70.85 -26.60 13.01
C PRO A 413 71.34 -26.60 14.47
N ALA A 414 72.65 -26.69 14.69
CA ALA A 414 73.24 -26.63 16.02
C ALA A 414 73.05 -25.24 16.65
N THR A 415 73.31 -24.17 15.90
CA THR A 415 73.13 -22.79 16.38
C THR A 415 71.67 -22.48 16.71
N ILE A 416 70.74 -22.98 15.88
CA ILE A 416 69.29 -22.87 16.14
C ILE A 416 68.92 -23.55 17.45
N ALA A 417 69.41 -24.77 17.67
CA ALA A 417 69.15 -25.50 18.92
C ALA A 417 69.78 -24.77 20.12
N ASP A 418 71.01 -24.26 20.01
CA ASP A 418 71.67 -23.49 21.08
C ASP A 418 70.93 -22.19 21.42
N ALA A 419 70.26 -21.57 20.44
CA ALA A 419 69.48 -20.36 20.64
C ALA A 419 68.10 -20.63 21.27
N LEU A 420 67.41 -21.68 20.84
CA LEU A 420 66.03 -21.97 21.26
C LEU A 420 65.92 -22.73 22.58
N VAL A 421 66.82 -23.69 22.84
CA VAL A 421 66.74 -24.55 24.04
C VAL A 421 66.77 -23.74 25.35
N PRO A 422 67.60 -22.69 25.51
CA PRO A 422 67.57 -21.85 26.71
C PRO A 422 66.27 -21.05 26.89
N GLN A 423 65.60 -20.70 25.79
CA GLN A 423 64.35 -19.92 25.78
C GLN A 423 63.09 -20.80 25.88
N LEU A 424 63.28 -22.11 25.89
CA LEU A 424 62.21 -23.07 25.83
C LEU A 424 61.14 -22.90 26.93
N PRO A 425 61.47 -22.61 28.21
CA PRO A 425 60.45 -22.38 29.23
C PRO A 425 59.46 -21.26 28.86
N ALA A 426 59.96 -20.14 28.30
CA ALA A 426 59.14 -19.01 27.90
C ALA A 426 58.30 -19.33 26.64
N ILE A 427 58.91 -19.98 25.64
CA ILE A 427 58.20 -20.42 24.43
C ILE A 427 57.03 -21.35 24.78
N ILE A 428 57.23 -22.23 25.76
CA ILE A 428 56.21 -23.17 26.23
C ILE A 428 55.06 -22.46 26.93
N GLU A 429 55.36 -21.54 27.85
CA GLU A 429 54.35 -20.75 28.57
C GLU A 429 53.48 -19.97 27.58
N ASP A 430 54.10 -19.38 26.56
CA ASP A 430 53.40 -18.71 25.47
C ASP A 430 52.52 -19.67 24.66
N ILE A 431 53.00 -20.88 24.34
CA ILE A 431 52.21 -21.90 23.61
C ILE A 431 50.97 -22.31 24.40
N LEU A 432 51.11 -22.51 25.72
CA LEU A 432 49.99 -22.86 26.60
C LEU A 432 48.99 -21.71 26.73
N GLY A 433 49.47 -20.47 26.88
CA GLY A 433 48.61 -19.28 26.90
C GLY A 433 47.84 -19.06 25.59
N ASP A 434 48.48 -19.31 24.44
CA ASP A 434 47.82 -19.24 23.13
C ASP A 434 46.79 -20.35 22.94
N LEU A 435 47.06 -21.55 23.48
CA LEU A 435 46.12 -22.66 23.49
C LEU A 435 44.88 -22.34 24.33
N GLU A 436 45.06 -21.83 25.56
CA GLU A 436 43.96 -21.39 26.42
C GLU A 436 43.11 -20.29 25.76
N GLU A 437 43.77 -19.30 25.13
CA GLU A 437 43.08 -18.23 24.40
C GLU A 437 42.27 -18.79 23.22
N ALA A 438 42.80 -19.76 22.48
CA ALA A 438 42.10 -20.39 21.35
C ALA A 438 40.91 -21.25 21.80
N LEU A 439 41.05 -21.98 22.91
CA LEU A 439 40.00 -22.81 23.50
C LEU A 439 38.87 -21.96 24.09
N ALA A 440 39.19 -20.83 24.72
CA ALA A 440 38.20 -19.90 25.26
C ALA A 440 37.35 -19.20 24.17
N GLN A 441 37.84 -19.12 22.93
CA GLN A 441 37.21 -18.34 21.87
C GLN A 441 36.21 -19.11 20.98
N THR A 442 36.21 -20.44 20.98
CA THR A 442 35.61 -21.25 19.90
C THR A 442 34.08 -21.41 19.96
N PRO A 443 33.43 -21.74 21.10
CA PRO A 443 31.96 -21.90 21.15
C PRO A 443 31.23 -20.58 21.44
N ALA A 444 31.74 -19.78 22.37
CA ALA A 444 31.04 -18.62 22.93
C ALA A 444 30.81 -17.50 21.89
N ARG A 445 31.82 -17.20 21.06
CA ARG A 445 31.73 -16.12 20.06
C ARG A 445 30.79 -16.46 18.89
N LEU A 446 30.71 -17.73 18.49
CA LEU A 446 29.78 -18.19 17.45
C LEU A 446 28.32 -18.15 17.95
N ILE A 447 28.09 -18.57 19.19
CA ILE A 447 26.78 -18.48 19.85
C ILE A 447 26.37 -17.00 20.00
N GLU A 448 27.26 -16.14 20.49
CA GLU A 448 26.98 -14.71 20.69
C GLU A 448 26.67 -14.00 19.36
N ARG A 449 27.45 -14.26 18.31
CA ARG A 449 27.24 -13.65 16.99
C ARG A 449 25.93 -14.08 16.35
N ASN A 450 25.55 -15.36 16.47
CA ASN A 450 24.28 -15.85 15.93
C ASN A 450 23.08 -15.37 16.77
N ASN A 451 23.21 -15.31 18.11
CA ASN A 451 22.20 -14.72 18.99
C ASN A 451 21.95 -13.25 18.68
N ARG A 452 23.01 -12.43 18.51
CA ARG A 452 22.86 -11.02 18.14
C ARG A 452 22.13 -10.83 16.81
N ARG A 453 22.41 -11.68 15.82
CA ARG A 453 21.73 -11.65 14.51
C ARG A 453 20.26 -12.06 14.62
N GLY A 454 19.95 -13.13 15.35
CA GLY A 454 18.57 -13.57 15.56
C GLY A 454 17.74 -12.54 16.32
N ILE A 455 18.28 -11.99 17.41
CA ILE A 455 17.64 -10.90 18.17
C ILE A 455 17.45 -9.66 17.30
N GLY A 456 18.45 -9.26 16.52
CA GLY A 456 18.33 -8.13 15.60
C GLY A 456 17.19 -8.28 14.60
N LEU A 457 17.03 -9.47 13.99
CA LEU A 457 15.92 -9.76 13.06
C LEU A 457 14.56 -9.77 13.76
N LEU A 458 14.48 -10.31 14.99
CA LEU A 458 13.25 -10.29 15.79
C LEU A 458 12.81 -8.86 16.14
N VAL A 459 13.76 -8.02 16.57
CA VAL A 459 13.50 -6.59 16.88
C VAL A 459 13.06 -5.87 15.62
N LEU A 460 13.74 -6.06 14.49
CA LEU A 460 13.36 -5.46 13.21
C LEU A 460 11.94 -5.88 12.80
N GLY A 461 11.62 -7.18 12.89
CA GLY A 461 10.29 -7.71 12.59
C GLY A 461 9.20 -7.13 13.48
N ALA A 462 9.44 -7.02 14.80
CA ALA A 462 8.49 -6.42 15.75
C ALA A 462 8.27 -4.93 15.50
N VAL A 463 9.34 -4.17 15.21
CA VAL A 463 9.25 -2.74 14.86
C VAL A 463 8.49 -2.57 13.54
N SER A 464 8.74 -3.41 12.53
CA SER A 464 8.00 -3.38 11.26
C SER A 464 6.52 -3.70 11.46
N LEU A 465 6.18 -4.68 12.31
CA LEU A 465 4.79 -5.02 12.64
C LEU A 465 4.08 -3.85 13.32
N LEU A 466 4.73 -3.22 14.30
CA LEU A 466 4.20 -2.07 15.02
C LEU A 466 4.01 -0.86 14.08
N ALA A 467 4.98 -0.57 13.22
CA ALA A 467 4.87 0.51 12.24
C ALA A 467 3.71 0.28 11.25
N THR A 468 3.50 -0.97 10.82
CA THR A 468 2.38 -1.34 9.93
C THR A 468 1.03 -1.19 10.64
N ALA A 469 0.94 -1.56 11.91
CA ALA A 469 -0.27 -1.37 12.71
C ALA A 469 -0.59 0.11 12.96
N LEU A 470 0.42 0.94 13.27
CA LEU A 470 0.25 2.36 13.58
C LEU A 470 -0.10 3.23 12.35
N THR A 471 0.33 2.84 11.16
CA THR A 471 0.07 3.60 9.92
C THR A 471 -1.33 3.38 9.33
N GLY A 472 -2.19 2.60 9.99
CA GLY A 472 -3.56 2.38 9.52
C GLY A 472 -3.66 1.52 8.26
N LEU A 473 -2.56 0.89 7.83
CA LEU A 473 -2.54 -0.08 6.73
C LEU A 473 -3.38 -1.34 7.02
N GLY A 474 -4.01 -1.45 8.19
CA GLY A 474 -4.97 -2.54 8.49
C GLY A 474 -6.13 -2.64 7.49
N SER A 475 -6.49 -1.55 6.80
CA SER A 475 -7.49 -1.57 5.72
C SER A 475 -7.00 -2.31 4.46
N SER A 476 -5.69 -2.44 4.25
CA SER A 476 -5.10 -3.16 3.12
C SER A 476 -5.10 -4.70 3.28
N GLY A 477 -5.66 -5.19 4.40
CA GLY A 477 -5.80 -6.61 4.71
C GLY A 477 -4.57 -7.21 5.37
N TRP A 478 -4.65 -8.51 5.67
CA TRP A 478 -3.60 -9.24 6.40
C TRP A 478 -2.25 -9.31 5.65
N ILE A 479 -2.25 -9.09 4.33
CA ILE A 479 -1.07 -9.17 3.46
C ILE A 479 -0.01 -8.12 3.83
N ALA A 480 -0.40 -6.96 4.35
CA ALA A 480 0.54 -5.92 4.79
C ALA A 480 1.46 -6.37 5.93
N TYR A 481 1.05 -7.36 6.73
CA TYR A 481 1.84 -7.90 7.84
C TYR A 481 2.82 -9.00 7.43
N ALA A 482 2.75 -9.49 6.18
CA ALA A 482 3.55 -10.61 5.71
C ALA A 482 5.08 -10.39 5.79
N PRO A 483 5.65 -9.20 5.47
CA PRO A 483 7.09 -8.96 5.60
C PRO A 483 7.57 -9.03 7.06
N ALA A 484 6.78 -8.46 7.98
CA ALA A 484 7.08 -8.48 9.40
C ALA A 484 7.02 -9.92 9.96
N ALA A 485 6.00 -10.69 9.58
CA ALA A 485 5.88 -12.09 9.93
C ALA A 485 7.07 -12.93 9.40
N ALA A 486 7.53 -12.68 8.17
CA ALA A 486 8.70 -13.35 7.61
C ALA A 486 9.99 -13.05 8.39
N LEU A 487 10.22 -11.78 8.76
CA LEU A 487 11.37 -11.38 9.60
C LEU A 487 11.34 -12.07 10.97
N LEU A 488 10.17 -12.10 11.62
CA LEU A 488 9.99 -12.76 12.91
C LEU A 488 10.27 -14.27 12.80
N LEU A 489 9.80 -14.91 11.73
CA LEU A 489 10.03 -16.33 11.48
C LEU A 489 11.52 -16.65 11.29
N ILE A 490 12.24 -15.88 10.46
CA ILE A 490 13.68 -16.08 10.21
C ILE A 490 14.50 -15.76 11.48
N GLY A 491 14.16 -14.66 12.18
CA GLY A 491 14.79 -14.28 13.43
C GLY A 491 14.60 -15.35 14.53
N GLY A 492 13.39 -15.90 14.63
CA GLY A 492 13.07 -16.99 15.56
C GLY A 492 13.86 -18.27 15.26
N LEU A 493 13.93 -18.67 13.99
CA LEU A 493 14.69 -19.87 13.56
C LEU A 493 16.19 -19.73 13.84
N THR A 494 16.79 -18.57 13.55
CA THR A 494 18.21 -18.31 13.80
C THR A 494 18.54 -18.27 15.30
N PHE A 495 17.68 -17.65 16.11
CA PHE A 495 17.81 -17.64 17.57
C PHE A 495 17.66 -19.04 18.18
N TYR A 496 16.63 -19.79 17.77
CA TYR A 496 16.39 -21.14 18.24
C TYR A 496 17.57 -22.07 17.96
N ARG A 497 18.16 -21.98 16.77
CA ARG A 497 19.35 -22.76 16.41
C ARG A 497 20.56 -22.39 17.27
N ALA A 498 20.78 -21.11 17.55
CA ALA A 498 21.87 -20.67 18.44
C ALA A 498 21.68 -21.20 19.87
N ARG A 499 20.44 -21.29 20.35
CA ARG A 499 20.12 -21.89 21.65
C ARG A 499 20.31 -23.40 21.69
N LEU A 500 19.95 -24.12 20.62
CA LEU A 500 20.25 -25.55 20.49
C LEU A 500 21.76 -25.81 20.55
N LEU A 501 22.57 -24.96 19.91
CA LEU A 501 24.03 -25.06 19.94
C LEU A 501 24.62 -24.72 21.33
N ALA A 502 23.97 -23.86 22.11
CA ALA A 502 24.39 -23.55 23.48
C ALA A 502 24.12 -24.68 24.49
N GLY A 503 23.20 -25.60 24.17
CA GLY A 503 22.91 -26.79 24.99
C GLY A 503 23.67 -28.04 24.57
N ALA A 504 24.41 -28.00 23.46
CA ALA A 504 25.31 -29.09 23.09
C ALA A 504 26.52 -29.09 24.04
N PRO A 505 26.99 -30.26 24.51
CA PRO A 505 28.21 -30.35 25.32
C PRO A 505 29.35 -29.65 24.57
N ALA A 506 30.21 -28.95 25.32
CA ALA A 506 31.19 -28.00 24.83
C ALA A 506 32.09 -28.56 23.71
N GLY A 507 31.69 -28.34 22.46
CA GLY A 507 32.46 -28.69 21.26
C GLY A 507 32.71 -30.21 21.08
N PRO A 508 33.09 -30.64 19.87
CA PRO A 508 33.80 -31.91 19.74
C PRO A 508 35.05 -31.83 20.62
N ASP A 509 35.23 -32.84 21.48
CA ASP A 509 36.40 -33.09 22.30
C ASP A 509 37.65 -32.71 21.49
N LEU A 510 38.56 -31.89 22.03
CA LEU A 510 39.73 -31.42 21.28
C LEU A 510 40.53 -32.58 20.61
N PRO A 511 40.64 -33.78 21.23
CA PRO A 511 41.16 -34.98 20.58
C PRO A 511 40.43 -35.38 19.30
N GLU A 512 39.11 -35.17 19.22
CA GLU A 512 38.30 -35.42 18.04
C GLU A 512 38.55 -34.38 16.94
N GLN A 513 38.79 -33.10 17.29
CA GLN A 513 39.19 -32.09 16.32
C GLN A 513 40.56 -32.40 15.71
N VAL A 514 41.53 -32.78 16.55
CA VAL A 514 42.85 -33.23 16.12
C VAL A 514 42.75 -34.48 15.23
N LYS A 515 41.89 -35.45 15.60
CA LYS A 515 41.61 -36.64 14.79
C LYS A 515 41.02 -36.28 13.43
N ARG A 516 40.03 -35.38 13.38
CA ARG A 516 39.42 -34.90 12.12
C ARG A 516 40.44 -34.15 11.26
N TYR A 517 41.33 -33.37 11.86
CA TYR A 517 42.38 -32.69 11.11
C TYR A 517 43.41 -33.68 10.54
N ARG A 518 43.88 -34.67 11.31
CA ARG A 518 44.70 -35.77 10.78
C ARG A 518 44.00 -36.49 9.62
N GLN A 519 42.71 -36.74 9.75
CA GLN A 519 41.91 -37.33 8.68
C GLN A 519 41.83 -36.41 7.45
N THR A 520 41.75 -35.10 7.65
CA THR A 520 41.78 -34.09 6.58
C THR A 520 43.14 -34.07 5.87
N LEU A 521 44.25 -34.10 6.62
CA LEU A 521 45.61 -34.24 6.05
C LEU A 521 45.73 -35.49 5.17
N ARG A 522 45.17 -36.61 5.62
CA ARG A 522 45.14 -37.85 4.82
C ARG A 522 44.21 -37.76 3.61
N GLN A 523 43.11 -37.03 3.74
CA GLN A 523 42.15 -36.81 2.66
C GLN A 523 42.62 -35.76 1.64
N LEU A 524 43.55 -34.87 1.96
CA LEU A 524 44.12 -33.90 1.02
C LEU A 524 44.73 -34.61 -0.20
N ALA A 525 45.33 -35.79 -0.04
CA ALA A 525 45.80 -36.62 -1.15
C ALA A 525 44.68 -37.09 -2.12
N SER A 526 43.43 -37.10 -1.67
CA SER A 526 42.25 -37.58 -2.44
C SER A 526 41.34 -36.47 -2.99
N HIS A 527 41.58 -35.20 -2.63
CA HIS A 527 40.76 -34.08 -3.10
C HIS A 527 41.05 -33.78 -4.58
N SER A 528 40.02 -33.51 -5.38
CA SER A 528 40.19 -33.26 -6.82
C SER A 528 40.51 -31.80 -7.19
N ASP A 529 40.37 -30.86 -6.25
CA ASP A 529 40.62 -29.43 -6.48
C ASP A 529 42.09 -29.08 -6.19
N THR A 530 42.88 -28.95 -7.24
CA THR A 530 44.33 -28.73 -7.15
C THR A 530 44.71 -27.38 -6.56
N ASP A 531 43.94 -26.32 -6.79
CA ASP A 531 44.34 -24.96 -6.38
C ASP A 531 44.04 -24.72 -4.90
N THR A 532 42.85 -25.14 -4.45
CA THR A 532 42.50 -25.13 -3.03
C THR A 532 43.43 -26.04 -2.22
N THR A 533 43.78 -27.22 -2.77
CA THR A 533 44.70 -28.16 -2.11
C THR A 533 46.11 -27.61 -1.99
N ARG A 534 46.66 -26.97 -3.04
CA ARG A 534 47.99 -26.32 -2.97
C ARG A 534 48.05 -25.20 -1.93
N HIS A 535 46.98 -24.41 -1.80
CA HIS A 535 46.90 -23.39 -0.76
C HIS A 535 46.91 -24.02 0.64
N HIS A 536 46.15 -25.10 0.86
CA HIS A 536 46.17 -25.82 2.13
C HIS A 536 47.49 -26.52 2.43
N LEU A 537 48.15 -27.11 1.42
CA LEU A 537 49.44 -27.78 1.59
C LEU A 537 50.54 -26.83 2.09
N ARG A 538 50.55 -25.57 1.62
CA ARG A 538 51.51 -24.55 2.08
C ARG A 538 51.37 -24.25 3.57
N HIS A 539 50.14 -24.13 4.05
CA HIS A 539 49.85 -23.78 5.45
C HIS A 539 49.78 -25.00 6.39
N ALA A 540 49.91 -26.22 5.84
CA ALA A 540 49.81 -27.46 6.61
C ALA A 540 51.16 -27.96 7.16
N LEU A 541 52.30 -27.40 6.72
CA LEU A 541 53.64 -27.88 7.07
C LEU A 541 53.89 -27.86 8.59
N ALA A 542 53.70 -26.70 9.22
CA ALA A 542 53.84 -26.55 10.66
C ALA A 542 52.91 -27.50 11.45
N TYR A 543 51.65 -27.62 11.02
CA TYR A 543 50.66 -28.48 11.66
C TYR A 543 50.97 -29.98 11.48
N ALA A 544 51.46 -30.38 10.30
CA ALA A 544 51.86 -31.76 10.01
C ALA A 544 53.09 -32.16 10.81
N ALA A 545 54.06 -31.24 11.00
CA ALA A 545 55.21 -31.47 11.87
C ALA A 545 54.80 -31.65 13.33
N GLY A 546 53.86 -30.83 13.82
CA GLY A 546 53.33 -30.98 15.18
C GLY A 546 52.59 -32.31 15.39
N LEU A 547 51.94 -32.84 14.35
CA LEU A 547 51.11 -34.05 14.44
C LEU A 547 51.80 -35.36 14.05
N ASP A 548 53.06 -35.32 13.62
CA ASP A 548 53.79 -36.45 13.03
C ASP A 548 53.25 -36.97 11.70
N GLU A 549 52.81 -36.05 10.84
CA GLU A 549 52.17 -36.38 9.58
C GLU A 549 52.92 -35.76 8.39
N LEU A 550 54.21 -35.43 8.53
CA LEU A 550 55.04 -34.86 7.46
C LEU A 550 55.15 -35.82 6.26
N ASP A 551 55.34 -37.12 6.49
CA ASP A 551 55.37 -38.13 5.42
C ASP A 551 54.02 -38.24 4.69
N THR A 552 52.93 -38.13 5.45
CA THR A 552 51.56 -38.11 4.89
C THR A 552 51.36 -36.87 4.02
N LEU A 553 51.84 -35.72 4.48
CA LEU A 553 51.77 -34.45 3.76
C LEU A 553 52.65 -34.46 2.50
N ALA A 554 53.86 -35.05 2.57
CA ALA A 554 54.76 -35.20 1.42
C ALA A 554 54.13 -36.06 0.31
N LYS A 555 53.51 -37.19 0.68
CA LYS A 555 52.74 -38.02 -0.26
C LYS A 555 51.55 -37.28 -0.87
N ALA A 556 50.85 -36.47 -0.07
CA ALA A 556 49.77 -35.64 -0.56
C ALA A 556 50.27 -34.55 -1.52
N ALA A 557 51.42 -33.93 -1.22
CA ALA A 557 52.06 -32.95 -2.10
C ALA A 557 52.47 -33.57 -3.44
N GLU A 558 53.07 -34.76 -3.43
CA GLU A 558 53.45 -35.50 -4.63
C GLU A 558 52.23 -35.82 -5.49
N ALA A 559 51.13 -36.29 -4.89
CA ALA A 559 49.87 -36.58 -5.58
C ALA A 559 49.27 -35.35 -6.30
N HIS A 560 49.63 -34.13 -5.86
CA HIS A 560 49.13 -32.86 -6.40
C HIS A 560 50.14 -32.07 -7.23
N ASN A 561 51.26 -32.69 -7.59
CA ASN A 561 52.39 -32.04 -8.26
C ASN A 561 52.86 -30.77 -7.51
N PHE A 562 52.76 -30.77 -6.17
CA PHE A 562 53.30 -29.71 -5.34
C PHE A 562 54.78 -29.97 -5.11
N VAL A 563 55.63 -28.99 -5.42
CA VAL A 563 57.07 -29.11 -5.25
C VAL A 563 57.39 -29.11 -3.76
N TRP A 564 57.74 -30.28 -3.23
CA TRP A 564 58.20 -30.40 -1.85
C TRP A 564 59.52 -29.64 -1.67
N PRO A 565 59.66 -28.78 -0.66
CA PRO A 565 60.87 -27.98 -0.53
C PRO A 565 62.10 -28.86 -0.26
N ALA A 566 63.11 -28.79 -1.12
CA ALA A 566 64.30 -29.65 -1.06
C ALA A 566 65.11 -29.50 0.24
N TRP A 567 64.93 -28.41 0.97
CA TRP A 567 65.58 -28.15 2.26
C TRP A 567 64.92 -28.88 3.43
N LEU A 568 63.63 -29.24 3.32
CA LEU A 568 62.81 -29.62 4.48
C LEU A 568 63.24 -30.96 5.07
N GLU A 569 63.36 -32.01 4.26
CA GLU A 569 63.78 -33.34 4.72
C GLU A 569 65.18 -33.34 5.38
N PRO A 570 66.25 -32.81 4.74
CA PRO A 570 67.57 -32.80 5.36
C PRO A 570 67.62 -31.91 6.61
N PHE A 571 66.86 -30.81 6.63
CA PHE A 571 66.77 -29.94 7.81
C PHE A 571 66.07 -30.65 8.98
N VAL A 572 64.92 -31.28 8.75
CA VAL A 572 64.18 -32.04 9.79
C VAL A 572 65.05 -33.18 10.34
N ALA A 573 65.73 -33.92 9.45
CA ALA A 573 66.61 -35.02 9.82
C ALA A 573 67.81 -34.57 10.68
N ALA A 574 68.34 -33.37 10.44
CA ALA A 574 69.42 -32.79 11.25
C ALA A 574 68.91 -32.17 12.57
N MET A 575 67.78 -31.48 12.54
CA MET A 575 67.24 -30.74 13.69
C MET A 575 66.67 -31.64 14.78
N LEU A 576 65.90 -32.66 14.42
CA LEU A 576 65.14 -33.44 15.41
C LEU A 576 66.06 -34.18 16.41
N PRO A 577 67.16 -34.85 16.00
CA PRO A 577 68.11 -35.47 16.93
C PRO A 577 68.81 -34.45 17.85
N LEU A 578 69.17 -33.28 17.31
CA LEU A 578 69.82 -32.22 18.08
C LEU A 578 68.91 -31.64 19.15
N LEU A 579 67.64 -31.39 18.82
CA LEU A 579 66.65 -30.96 19.80
C LEU A 579 66.46 -32.03 20.87
N ARG A 580 66.35 -33.30 20.47
CA ARG A 580 66.21 -34.43 21.41
C ARG A 580 67.37 -34.52 22.39
N GLU A 581 68.61 -34.39 21.92
CA GLU A 581 69.81 -34.51 22.75
C GLU A 581 69.93 -33.36 23.76
N ARG A 582 69.52 -32.15 23.35
CA ARG A 582 69.69 -30.93 24.15
C ARG A 582 68.52 -30.59 25.06
N LEU A 583 67.39 -31.29 24.92
CA LEU A 583 66.20 -31.06 25.73
C LEU A 583 66.37 -31.61 27.16
N PRO A 584 66.21 -30.78 28.21
CA PRO A 584 66.19 -31.27 29.58
C PRO A 584 64.98 -32.17 29.81
N ALA A 585 65.19 -33.36 30.38
CA ALA A 585 64.11 -34.32 30.65
C ALA A 585 63.00 -33.73 31.54
N GLU A 586 63.37 -32.89 32.51
CA GLU A 586 62.42 -32.21 33.41
C GLU A 586 61.46 -31.25 32.68
N LEU A 587 61.89 -30.68 31.55
CA LEU A 587 61.07 -29.75 30.79
C LEU A 587 60.02 -30.49 29.94
N ALA A 588 60.37 -31.68 29.45
CA ALA A 588 59.45 -32.54 28.71
C ALA A 588 58.27 -33.00 29.57
N ASP A 589 58.50 -33.30 30.85
CA ASP A 589 57.46 -33.74 31.79
C ASP A 589 56.52 -32.60 32.20
N LYS A 590 57.07 -31.40 32.50
CA LYS A 590 56.25 -30.22 32.84
C LYS A 590 55.27 -29.86 31.73
N LEU A 591 55.70 -30.04 30.49
CA LEU A 591 54.93 -29.78 29.28
C LEU A 591 53.75 -30.73 29.09
N ALA A 592 54.01 -32.03 29.24
CA ALA A 592 52.96 -33.03 29.16
C ALA A 592 51.89 -32.77 30.22
N HIS A 593 52.30 -32.37 31.43
CA HIS A 593 51.38 -32.07 32.52
C HIS A 593 50.57 -30.78 32.30
N GLY A 594 51.22 -29.68 31.92
CA GLY A 594 50.54 -28.40 31.70
C GLY A 594 49.52 -28.45 30.56
N ALA A 595 49.80 -29.18 29.48
CA ALA A 595 48.84 -29.38 28.40
C ALA A 595 47.63 -30.21 28.83
N THR A 596 47.83 -31.24 29.66
CA THR A 596 46.70 -32.01 30.23
C THR A 596 45.85 -31.20 31.19
N GLU A 597 46.45 -30.27 31.94
CA GLU A 597 45.73 -29.39 32.86
C GLU A 597 44.92 -28.34 32.10
N ALA A 598 45.49 -27.72 31.06
CA ALA A 598 44.79 -26.78 30.18
C ALA A 598 43.64 -27.42 29.38
N LEU A 599 43.67 -28.75 29.19
CA LEU A 599 42.59 -29.52 28.60
C LEU A 599 41.49 -29.91 29.59
N ALA A 600 41.84 -30.04 30.87
CA ALA A 600 40.91 -30.43 31.93
C ALA A 600 40.13 -29.24 32.50
N ASN A 601 40.72 -28.05 32.44
CA ASN A 601 40.13 -26.76 32.80
C ASN A 601 39.32 -26.17 31.64
#